data_AF-A0A535SZ78-F1
#
_entry.id   AF-A0A535SZ78-F1
#
_cell.length_a   1.000
_cell.length_b   1.000
_cell.length_c   1.000
_cell.angle_alpha   90.00
_cell.angle_beta   90.00
_cell.angle_gamma   90.00
#
_symmetry.space_group_name_H-M   'P 1'
#
loop_
_entity.id
_entity.type
_entity.pdbx_description
1 polymer ?
#
loop_
_entity_poly.entity_id
_entity_poly.type
_entity_poly.pdbx_seq_one_letter_code
_entity_poly.pdbx_strand_id
1 'polypeptide(L)' 'IKDDITNAGGIWVNEEAFREGNMVWGRVVEDIPAFCRELVAAFAERT' A
#
# COMPACT_ATOMS: atom_id res chain seq x y z
N ILE A 1 5.76 1.04 12.43
CA ILE A 1 4.65 0.69 11.51
C ILE A 1 4.19 -0.76 11.63
N LYS A 2 5.04 -1.78 11.39
CA LYS A 2 4.61 -3.19 11.49
C LYS A 2 3.94 -3.54 12.82
N ASP A 3 4.61 -3.22 13.92
CA ASP A 3 4.12 -3.56 15.26
C ASP A 3 2.83 -2.79 15.57
N ASP A 4 2.78 -1.51 15.20
CA ASP A 4 1.60 -0.66 15.36
C ASP A 4 0.39 -1.19 14.58
N ILE A 5 0.60 -1.64 13.34
CA ILE A 5 -0.45 -2.24 12.49
C ILE A 5 -0.95 -3.55 13.10
N THR A 6 -0.04 -4.41 13.55
CA THR A 6 -0.41 -5.69 14.17
C THR A 6 -1.17 -5.47 15.48
N ASN A 7 -0.73 -4.52 16.31
CA ASN A 7 -1.40 -4.15 17.56
C ASN A 7 -2.79 -3.54 17.34
N ALA A 8 -3.00 -2.84 16.22
CA ALA A 8 -4.30 -2.33 15.80
C ALA A 8 -5.22 -3.41 15.20
N GLY A 9 -4.78 -4.67 15.13
CA GLY A 9 -5.54 -5.79 14.55
C GLY A 9 -5.42 -5.89 13.02
N GLY A 10 -4.54 -5.12 12.40
CA GLY A 10 -4.24 -5.20 10.97
C GLY A 10 -3.27 -6.33 10.62
N ILE A 11 -3.30 -6.76 9.36
CA ILE A 11 -2.38 -7.76 8.83
C ILE A 11 -1.20 -7.03 8.19
N TRP A 12 0.00 -7.21 8.75
CA TRP A 12 1.22 -6.70 8.12
C TRP A 12 1.69 -7.66 7.02
N VAL A 13 1.86 -7.14 5.81
CA VAL A 13 2.45 -7.84 4.67
C VAL A 13 3.78 -7.21 4.28
N ASN A 14 4.73 -8.02 3.80
CA ASN A 14 6.06 -7.54 3.41
C ASN A 14 6.15 -7.33 1.89
N GLU A 15 5.30 -6.46 1.35
CA GLU A 15 5.24 -6.12 -0.08
C GLU A 15 5.59 -4.66 -0.33
N GLU A 16 6.26 -4.35 -1.44
CA GLU A 16 6.71 -2.98 -1.78
C GLU A 16 5.56 -1.98 -1.78
N ALA A 17 4.49 -2.32 -2.50
CA ALA A 17 3.23 -1.60 -2.47
C ALA A 17 2.11 -2.59 -2.80
N PHE A 18 0.94 -2.35 -2.22
CA PHE A 18 -0.26 -3.10 -2.54
C PHE A 18 -1.49 -2.21 -2.35
N ARG A 19 -2.62 -2.68 -2.86
CA ARG A 19 -3.89 -1.96 -2.78
C ARG A 19 -4.92 -2.78 -2.00
N GLU A 20 -5.65 -2.09 -1.14
CA GLU A 20 -6.83 -2.62 -0.44
C GLU A 20 -8.03 -1.71 -0.70
N GLY A 21 -8.94 -2.15 -1.58
CA GLY A 21 -10.08 -1.35 -2.00
C GLY A 21 -9.65 -0.06 -2.69
N ASN A 22 -9.75 1.08 -2.01
CA ASN A 22 -9.34 2.39 -2.53
C ASN A 22 -8.05 2.93 -1.89
N MET A 23 -7.47 2.18 -0.97
CA MET A 23 -6.27 2.58 -0.24
C MET A 23 -5.06 1.90 -0.87
N VAL A 24 -4.02 2.68 -1.15
CA VAL A 24 -2.72 2.17 -1.62
C VAL A 24 -1.75 2.30 -0.46
N TRP A 25 -0.96 1.26 -0.23
CA TRP A 25 -0.01 1.15 0.86
C TRP A 25 1.42 1.06 0.32
N GLY A 26 2.39 1.54 1.09
CA GLY A 26 3.83 1.38 0.85
C GLY A 26 4.57 1.33 2.18
N ARG A 27 5.74 0.67 2.24
CA ARG A 27 6.42 0.42 3.52
C ARG A 27 7.50 1.46 3.83
N VAL A 28 8.33 1.78 2.84
CA VAL A 28 9.51 2.66 2.99
C VAL A 28 9.67 3.60 1.78
N VAL A 29 10.55 4.59 1.91
CA VAL A 29 10.81 5.59 0.85
C VAL A 29 11.26 4.94 -0.46
N GLU A 30 12.02 3.84 -0.39
CA GLU A 30 12.49 3.10 -1.56
C GLU A 30 11.35 2.48 -2.38
N ASP A 31 10.19 2.24 -1.75
CA ASP A 31 9.00 1.67 -2.39
C ASP A 31 8.13 2.73 -3.11
N ILE A 32 8.46 4.03 -3.03
CA ILE A 32 7.67 5.12 -3.68
C ILE A 32 7.38 4.84 -5.16
N PRO A 33 8.32 4.34 -5.98
CA PRO A 33 8.03 4.00 -7.37
C PRO A 33 6.95 2.93 -7.52
N ALA A 34 6.88 1.94 -6.61
CA ALA A 34 5.83 0.92 -6.60
C ALA A 34 4.48 1.50 -6.17
N PHE A 35 4.49 2.29 -5.11
CA PHE A 35 3.30 3.01 -4.63
C PHE A 35 2.66 3.86 -5.74
N CYS A 36 3.45 4.64 -6.46
CA CYS A 36 2.94 5.49 -7.55
C CYS A 36 2.31 4.68 -8.69
N ARG A 37 2.86 3.49 -9.01
CA ARG A 37 2.26 2.61 -10.03
C ARG A 37 0.88 2.13 -9.61
N GLU A 38 0.75 1.62 -8.39
CA GLU A 38 -0.52 1.13 -7.84
C GLU A 38 -1.56 2.26 -7.72
N LEU A 39 -1.13 3.45 -7.30
CA LEU A 39 -2.00 4.63 -7.20
C LEU A 39 -2.56 5.05 -8.56
N VAL A 40 -1.72 5.11 -9.60
CA VAL A 40 -2.16 5.44 -10.95
C VAL A 40 -3.10 4.37 -11.49
N ALA A 41 -2.81 3.09 -11.27
CA ALA A 41 -3.68 1.99 -11.67
C ALA A 41 -5.06 2.10 -11.01
N ALA A 42 -5.11 2.43 -9.71
CA ALA A 42 -6.35 2.60 -8.97
C ALA A 42 -7.25 3.72 -9.51
N PHE A 43 -6.66 4.80 -10.01
CA PHE A 43 -7.42 5.86 -10.67
C PHE A 43 -7.85 5.49 -12.09
N ALA A 44 -6.99 4.80 -12.84
CA ALA A 44 -7.27 4.39 -14.21
C ALA A 44 -8.46 3.41 -14.30
N GLU A 45 -8.56 2.45 -13.37
CA GLU A 45 -9.67 1.47 -13.34
C GLU A 45 -11.06 2.08 -13.13
N ARG A 46 -11.13 3.33 -12.67
CA ARG A 46 -12.39 4.04 -12.37
C ARG A 46 -12.82 5.01 -13.47
N THR A 47 -12.09 5.06 -14.58
CA THR A 47 -12.41 5.89 -15.75
C THR A 47 -12.95 5.03 -16.88
#